data_AF-A0A937WKC8-F1
#
_entry.id   AF-A0A937WKC8-F1
#
_cell.length_a   1.000
_cell.length_b   1.000
_cell.length_c   1.000
_cell.angle_alpha   90.00
_cell.angle_beta   90.00
_cell.angle_gamma   90.00
#
_symmetry.space_group_name_H-M   'P 1'
#
loop_
_entity.id
_entity.type
_entity.pdbx_description
1 polymer ?
#
loop_
_entity_poly.entity_id
_entity_poly.type
_entity_poly.pdbx_seq_one_letter_code
_entity_poly.pdbx_strand_id
1 'polypeptide(L)'
;MKRAFLITITFVIVIFVVVLIAAKEPAMSEKEAMVDAEVELKKVIEQGKALFNDTTLGTTGMSCNSCHPDGGTAGGEMMGMKVKDLHGAAATFPKYKNQAKAVITLEQMNNMCITMPMKGRALKLDSPEAIALAAYVTSLSNGMKIEMGKDIHSMEK
;
A
#
# COMPACT_ATOMS: atom_id res chain seq x y z
N MET A 1 -45.58 12.48 -54.14
CA MET A 1 -45.44 13.32 -52.93
C MET A 1 -45.63 12.56 -51.60
N LYS A 2 -46.62 11.67 -51.47
CA LYS A 2 -46.88 10.93 -50.22
C LYS A 2 -45.77 9.93 -49.79
N ARG A 3 -45.10 9.27 -50.75
CA ARG A 3 -44.03 8.28 -50.46
C ARG A 3 -42.75 8.90 -49.88
N ALA A 4 -42.32 10.05 -50.38
CA ALA A 4 -41.17 10.77 -49.83
C ALA A 4 -41.45 11.27 -48.41
N PHE A 5 -42.67 11.76 -48.15
CA PHE A 5 -43.09 12.22 -46.83
C PHE A 5 -43.14 11.09 -45.77
N LEU A 6 -43.64 9.91 -46.16
CA LEU A 6 -43.65 8.72 -45.30
C LEU A 6 -42.24 8.24 -44.95
N ILE A 7 -41.31 8.21 -45.91
CA ILE A 7 -39.92 7.79 -45.68
C ILE A 7 -39.20 8.73 -44.72
N THR A 8 -39.39 10.04 -44.86
CA THR A 8 -38.77 11.02 -43.95
C THR A 8 -39.31 10.89 -42.52
N ILE A 9 -40.62 10.65 -42.35
CA ILE A 9 -41.23 10.45 -41.03
C ILE A 9 -40.71 9.17 -40.37
N THR A 10 -40.62 8.05 -41.11
CA THR A 10 -40.09 6.80 -40.55
C THR A 10 -38.63 6.93 -40.16
N PHE A 11 -37.83 7.64 -40.96
CA PHE A 11 -36.41 7.87 -40.66
C PHE A 11 -36.21 8.75 -39.41
N VAL A 12 -37.02 9.80 -39.27
CA VAL A 12 -36.99 10.67 -38.07
C VAL A 12 -37.43 9.90 -36.82
N ILE A 13 -38.46 9.06 -36.91
CA ILE A 13 -38.91 8.23 -35.78
C ILE A 13 -37.83 7.22 -35.40
N VAL A 14 -37.19 6.55 -36.35
CA VAL A 14 -36.12 5.59 -36.07
C VAL A 14 -34.92 6.29 -35.43
N ILE A 15 -34.50 7.45 -35.95
CA ILE A 15 -33.43 8.24 -35.31
C ILE A 15 -33.84 8.63 -33.89
N PHE A 16 -35.07 9.09 -33.69
CA PHE A 16 -35.55 9.50 -32.37
C PHE A 16 -35.57 8.31 -31.39
N VAL A 17 -36.03 7.14 -31.83
CA VAL A 17 -36.03 5.92 -31.03
C VAL A 17 -34.60 5.44 -30.73
N VAL A 18 -33.67 5.51 -31.69
CA VAL A 18 -32.26 5.15 -31.48
C VAL A 18 -31.59 6.11 -30.49
N VAL A 19 -31.87 7.41 -30.57
CA VAL A 19 -31.37 8.42 -29.60
C VAL A 19 -31.94 8.18 -28.21
N LEU A 20 -33.23 7.82 -28.09
CA LEU A 20 -33.85 7.47 -26.82
C LEU A 20 -33.29 6.17 -26.22
N ILE A 21 -32.93 5.18 -27.05
CA ILE A 21 -32.29 3.93 -26.60
C ILE A 21 -30.84 4.19 -26.17
N ALA A 22 -30.08 5.02 -26.90
CA ALA A 22 -28.71 5.38 -26.55
C ALA A 22 -28.63 6.25 -25.27
N ALA A 23 -29.61 7.12 -25.03
CA ALA A 23 -29.72 7.88 -23.77
C ALA A 23 -30.11 7.00 -22.55
N LYS A 24 -30.44 5.73 -22.78
CA LYS A 24 -30.74 4.73 -21.75
C LYS A 24 -29.59 3.76 -21.52
N GLU A 25 -28.35 4.12 -21.86
CA GLU A 25 -27.22 3.52 -21.15
C GLU A 25 -27.34 3.95 -19.68
N PRO A 26 -27.47 3.01 -18.73
CA PRO A 26 -27.41 3.40 -17.34
C PRO A 26 -26.00 3.94 -17.14
N ALA A 27 -25.88 5.26 -17.01
CA ALA A 27 -24.76 5.86 -16.30
C ALA A 27 -24.64 5.04 -15.01
N MET A 28 -23.57 4.23 -14.90
CA MET A 28 -23.31 3.49 -13.68
C MET A 28 -23.46 4.47 -12.53
N SER A 29 -24.38 4.15 -11.63
CA SER A 29 -24.67 4.95 -10.47
C SER A 29 -23.35 5.20 -9.74
N GLU A 30 -22.99 6.46 -9.53
CA GLU A 30 -21.80 6.93 -8.83
C GLU A 30 -21.59 6.23 -7.47
N LYS A 31 -22.67 5.69 -6.91
CA LYS A 31 -22.73 4.92 -5.66
C LYS A 31 -22.24 3.47 -5.79
N GLU A 32 -22.26 2.87 -6.97
CA GLU A 32 -21.78 1.50 -7.24
C GLU A 32 -20.27 1.47 -7.58
N ALA A 33 -19.66 2.64 -7.82
CA ALA A 33 -18.25 2.79 -8.19
C ALA A 33 -17.34 3.26 -7.04
N MET A 34 -17.87 3.62 -5.86
CA MET A 34 -17.07 4.15 -4.76
C MET A 34 -16.63 3.02 -3.83
N VAL A 35 -15.38 2.58 -3.99
CA VAL A 35 -14.69 1.74 -3.00
C VAL A 35 -14.72 2.47 -1.66
N ASP A 36 -15.18 1.80 -0.60
CA ASP A 36 -15.01 2.30 0.75
C ASP A 36 -13.50 2.31 1.06
N ALA A 37 -12.89 3.49 0.94
CA ALA A 37 -11.46 3.66 1.04
C ALA A 37 -10.91 3.29 2.43
N GLU A 38 -11.72 3.44 3.48
CA GLU A 38 -11.34 3.05 4.83
C GLU A 38 -11.31 1.53 4.97
N VAL A 39 -12.34 0.85 4.44
CA VAL A 39 -12.40 -0.62 4.40
C VAL A 39 -11.25 -1.20 3.59
N GLU A 40 -10.95 -0.65 2.41
CA GLU A 40 -9.84 -1.15 1.59
C GLU A 40 -8.48 -0.87 2.24
N LEU A 41 -8.27 0.32 2.82
CA LEU A 41 -7.02 0.62 3.55
C LEU A 41 -6.83 -0.34 4.73
N LYS A 42 -7.88 -0.60 5.51
CA LYS A 42 -7.81 -1.55 6.63
C LYS A 42 -7.43 -2.95 6.16
N LYS A 43 -8.02 -3.42 5.07
CA LYS A 43 -7.70 -4.73 4.47
C LYS A 43 -6.22 -4.80 4.05
N VAL A 44 -5.70 -3.76 3.40
CA VAL A 44 -4.28 -3.69 3.00
C VAL A 44 -3.35 -3.68 4.22
N ILE A 45 -3.72 -2.99 5.30
CA ILE A 45 -2.96 -2.99 6.56
C ILE A 45 -2.93 -4.40 7.17
N GLU A 46 -4.06 -5.13 7.19
CA GLU A 46 -4.10 -6.51 7.72
C GLU A 46 -3.27 -7.47 6.85
N GLN A 47 -3.26 -7.31 5.53
CA GLN A 47 -2.35 -8.05 4.64
C GLN A 47 -0.88 -7.77 4.98
N GLY A 48 -0.53 -6.50 5.22
CA GLY A 48 0.80 -6.11 5.63
C GLY A 48 1.21 -6.70 6.98
N LYS A 49 0.27 -6.76 7.93
CA LYS A 49 0.48 -7.41 9.23
C LYS A 49 0.70 -8.91 9.08
N ALA A 50 -0.01 -9.57 8.17
CA ALA A 50 0.23 -10.99 7.87
C ALA A 50 1.64 -11.20 7.31
N LEU A 51 2.06 -10.39 6.32
CA LEU A 51 3.42 -10.43 5.77
C LEU A 51 4.50 -10.14 6.83
N PHE A 52 4.25 -9.21 7.75
CA PHE A 52 5.17 -8.90 8.85
C PHE A 52 5.47 -10.12 9.74
N ASN A 53 4.51 -11.04 9.86
CA ASN A 53 4.63 -12.28 10.63
C ASN A 53 5.03 -13.49 9.78
N ASP A 54 5.16 -13.32 8.46
CA ASP A 54 5.41 -14.40 7.51
C ASP A 54 6.89 -14.81 7.50
N THR A 55 7.16 -16.05 7.92
CA THR A 55 8.51 -16.63 7.93
C THR A 55 8.96 -17.14 6.57
N THR A 56 8.07 -17.17 5.58
CA THR A 56 8.33 -17.65 4.21
C THR A 56 8.86 -16.56 3.28
N LEU A 57 8.85 -15.30 3.70
CA LEU A 57 9.50 -14.18 2.99
C LEU A 57 11.03 -14.36 2.89
N GLY A 58 11.61 -15.16 3.78
CA GLY A 58 13.02 -15.48 3.83
C GLY A 58 13.32 -16.97 3.79
N THR A 59 14.60 -17.31 3.91
CA THR A 59 15.08 -18.70 3.96
C THR A 59 15.58 -19.09 5.35
N THR A 60 15.65 -18.15 6.29
CA THR A 60 16.16 -18.38 7.65
C THR A 60 15.07 -18.80 8.64
N GLY A 61 13.80 -18.83 8.23
CA GLY A 61 12.65 -19.07 9.12
C GLY A 61 12.31 -17.88 10.04
N MET A 62 12.98 -16.75 9.88
CA MET A 62 12.65 -15.49 10.57
C MET A 62 11.59 -14.71 9.80
N SER A 63 10.77 -13.96 10.53
CA SER A 63 9.90 -12.90 9.99
C SER A 63 10.34 -11.53 10.50
N CYS A 64 9.68 -10.46 10.09
CA CYS A 64 9.94 -9.13 10.65
C CYS A 64 9.70 -9.13 12.17
N ASN A 65 8.67 -9.84 12.62
CA ASN A 65 8.31 -9.98 14.03
C ASN A 65 9.37 -10.70 14.87
N SER A 66 10.27 -11.49 14.26
CA SER A 66 11.37 -12.14 14.98
C SER A 66 12.35 -11.13 15.60
N CYS A 67 12.51 -9.95 15.00
CA CYS A 67 13.40 -8.90 15.50
C CYS A 67 12.66 -7.66 16.00
N HIS A 68 11.44 -7.44 15.53
CA HIS A 68 10.54 -6.38 15.96
C HIS A 68 9.29 -7.03 16.60
N PRO A 69 9.39 -7.52 17.85
CA PRO A 69 8.34 -8.28 18.50
C PRO A 69 7.08 -7.46 18.74
N ASP A 70 6.02 -8.16 19.15
CA ASP A 70 4.69 -7.58 19.42
C ASP A 70 4.15 -6.75 18.25
N GLY A 71 4.32 -7.26 17.02
CA GLY A 71 3.91 -6.55 15.80
C GLY A 71 4.71 -5.27 15.57
N GLY A 72 5.97 -5.23 16.04
CA GLY A 72 6.83 -4.06 15.97
C GLY A 72 6.52 -2.97 16.99
N THR A 73 5.67 -3.21 17.98
CA THR A 73 5.40 -2.23 19.05
C THR A 73 6.37 -2.33 20.23
N ALA A 74 7.16 -3.41 20.29
CA ALA A 74 8.20 -3.60 21.28
C ALA A 74 9.60 -3.62 20.64
N GLY A 75 10.59 -3.20 21.43
CA GLY A 75 12.00 -3.41 21.10
C GLY A 75 12.36 -4.88 21.19
N GLY A 76 13.19 -5.36 20.28
CA GLY A 76 13.68 -6.73 20.22
C GLY A 76 15.19 -6.80 20.21
N GLU A 77 15.70 -7.95 19.77
CA GLU A 77 17.12 -8.21 19.65
C GLU A 77 17.39 -8.97 18.35
N MET A 78 18.52 -8.66 17.71
CA MET A 78 19.03 -9.39 16.55
C MET A 78 20.52 -9.59 16.74
N MET A 79 20.96 -10.85 16.86
CA MET A 79 22.38 -11.22 16.95
C MET A 79 23.14 -10.48 18.08
N GLY A 80 22.55 -10.35 19.27
CA GLY A 80 23.18 -9.64 20.39
C GLY A 80 23.00 -8.11 20.36
N MET A 81 22.41 -7.55 19.29
CA MET A 81 22.18 -6.12 19.16
C MET A 81 20.72 -5.77 19.44
N LYS A 82 20.50 -4.73 20.23
CA LYS A 82 19.16 -4.21 20.49
C LYS A 82 18.57 -3.64 19.20
N VAL A 83 17.35 -4.07 18.90
CA VAL A 83 16.54 -3.55 17.81
C VAL A 83 15.41 -2.73 18.44
N LYS A 84 15.25 -1.48 18.01
CA LYS A 84 14.17 -0.63 18.52
C LYS A 84 12.81 -1.07 17.95
N ASP A 85 11.74 -0.74 18.66
CA ASP A 85 10.39 -0.78 18.12
C ASP A 85 10.26 0.04 16.83
N LEU A 86 9.14 -0.15 16.14
CA LEU A 86 8.80 0.53 14.89
C LEU A 86 7.83 1.70 15.12
N HIS A 87 7.52 2.04 16.38
CA HIS A 87 6.61 3.13 16.70
C HIS A 87 7.22 4.46 16.24
N GLY A 88 6.55 5.12 15.28
CA GLY A 88 7.05 6.36 14.66
C GLY A 88 8.18 6.17 13.66
N ALA A 89 8.57 4.93 13.33
CA ALA A 89 9.64 4.68 12.37
C ALA A 89 9.30 5.28 10.99
N ALA A 90 8.08 5.06 10.49
CA ALA A 90 7.65 5.52 9.17
C ALA A 90 7.62 7.05 9.06
N ALA A 91 7.28 7.76 10.13
CA ALA A 91 7.24 9.24 10.16
C ALA A 91 8.61 9.90 9.92
N THR A 92 9.70 9.13 9.97
CA THR A 92 11.06 9.63 9.74
C THR A 92 11.64 9.28 8.37
N PHE A 93 10.97 8.43 7.59
CA PHE A 93 11.39 8.11 6.22
C PHE A 93 10.79 9.11 5.21
N PRO A 94 11.44 9.33 4.05
CA PRO A 94 12.75 8.83 3.63
C PRO A 94 13.91 9.37 4.48
N LYS A 95 15.00 8.61 4.59
CA LYS A 95 16.21 9.05 5.31
C LYS A 95 17.48 8.38 4.83
N TYR A 96 18.62 9.03 5.10
CA TYR A 96 19.92 8.46 4.80
C TYR A 96 20.18 7.22 5.65
N LYS A 97 20.69 6.15 5.02
CA LYS A 97 21.12 4.94 5.73
C LYS A 97 22.57 4.62 5.39
N ASN A 98 23.38 4.48 6.44
CA ASN A 98 24.80 4.15 6.32
C ASN A 98 25.06 2.84 5.58
N GLN A 99 24.18 1.84 5.76
CA GLN A 99 24.26 0.54 5.10
C GLN A 99 24.01 0.65 3.59
N ALA A 100 23.11 1.55 3.17
CA ALA A 100 22.78 1.78 1.76
C ALA A 100 23.66 2.87 1.11
N LYS A 101 24.37 3.68 1.91
CA LYS A 101 25.11 4.87 1.48
C LYS A 101 24.26 5.83 0.62
N ALA A 102 22.96 5.88 0.91
CA ALA A 102 21.97 6.65 0.16
C ALA A 102 20.78 7.02 1.06
N VAL A 103 19.99 8.00 0.61
CA VAL A 103 18.62 8.21 1.13
C VAL A 103 17.73 7.11 0.58
N ILE A 104 17.01 6.44 1.48
CA ILE A 104 16.11 5.35 1.11
C ILE A 104 14.69 5.58 1.63
N THR A 105 13.72 4.95 0.97
CA THR A 105 12.32 4.92 1.39
C THR A 105 12.07 3.85 2.47
N LEU A 106 10.85 3.83 3.01
CA LEU A 106 10.42 2.80 3.96
C LEU A 106 10.38 1.41 3.29
N GLU A 107 9.89 1.32 2.05
CA GLU A 107 9.81 0.09 1.27
C GLU A 107 11.20 -0.49 1.00
N GLN A 108 12.17 0.37 0.70
CA GLN A 108 13.56 -0.04 0.54
C GLN A 108 14.16 -0.54 1.86
N MET A 109 13.80 0.08 2.99
CA MET A 109 14.16 -0.43 4.32
C MET A 109 13.52 -1.80 4.60
N ASN A 110 12.25 -2.00 4.26
CA ASN A 110 11.58 -3.28 4.39
C ASN A 110 12.29 -4.36 3.57
N ASN A 111 12.65 -4.06 2.32
CA ASN A 111 13.42 -4.97 1.48
C ASN A 111 14.80 -5.28 2.04
N MET A 112 15.48 -4.30 2.64
CA MET A 112 16.75 -4.53 3.33
C MET A 112 16.59 -5.53 4.49
N CYS A 113 15.49 -5.47 5.25
CA CYS A 113 15.18 -6.47 6.28
C CYS A 113 14.87 -7.84 5.67
N ILE A 114 14.18 -7.91 4.54
CA ILE A 114 13.92 -9.19 3.85
C ILE A 114 15.21 -9.80 3.31
N THR A 115 16.08 -9.01 2.68
CA THR A 115 17.25 -9.56 1.96
C THR A 115 18.45 -9.80 2.87
N MET A 116 18.64 -9.01 3.92
CA MET A 116 19.86 -9.09 4.74
C MET A 116 19.76 -10.12 5.88
N PRO A 117 18.90 -9.95 6.90
CA PRO A 117 18.76 -10.94 7.97
C PRO A 117 17.94 -12.15 7.52
N MET A 118 16.82 -11.96 6.80
CA MET A 118 15.93 -13.07 6.43
C MET A 118 16.41 -13.86 5.19
N LYS A 119 17.41 -13.35 4.45
CA LYS A 119 17.96 -13.97 3.23
C LYS A 119 16.89 -14.29 2.18
N GLY A 120 15.87 -13.44 2.11
CA GLY A 120 14.78 -13.51 1.14
C GLY A 120 15.07 -12.77 -0.15
N ARG A 121 14.11 -12.85 -1.09
CA ARG A 121 14.12 -12.06 -2.32
C ARG A 121 13.44 -10.71 -2.06
N ALA A 122 14.01 -9.62 -2.57
CA ALA A 122 13.37 -8.32 -2.51
C ALA A 122 12.00 -8.35 -3.21
N LEU A 123 11.00 -7.75 -2.57
CA LEU A 123 9.72 -7.44 -3.18
C LEU A 123 9.91 -6.32 -4.20
N LYS A 124 9.17 -6.37 -5.31
CA LYS A 124 9.12 -5.24 -6.25
C LYS A 124 8.44 -4.07 -5.52
N LEU A 125 9.03 -2.87 -5.56
CA LEU A 125 8.63 -1.76 -4.70
C LEU A 125 7.15 -1.32 -4.88
N ASP A 126 6.60 -1.52 -6.07
CA ASP A 126 5.21 -1.22 -6.43
C ASP A 126 4.30 -2.47 -6.38
N SER A 127 4.78 -3.60 -5.84
CA SER A 127 3.95 -4.79 -5.72
C SER A 127 2.91 -4.63 -4.59
N PRO A 128 1.75 -5.31 -4.70
CA PRO A 128 0.74 -5.30 -3.64
C PRO A 128 1.31 -5.68 -2.26
N GLU A 129 2.26 -6.62 -2.21
CA GLU A 129 2.90 -7.08 -0.97
C GLU A 129 3.81 -6.00 -0.37
N ALA A 130 4.61 -5.31 -1.20
CA ALA A 130 5.45 -4.22 -0.73
C ALA A 130 4.61 -3.05 -0.19
N ILE A 131 3.54 -2.70 -0.90
CA ILE A 131 2.57 -1.68 -0.49
C ILE A 131 1.89 -2.07 0.83
N ALA A 132 1.42 -3.32 0.94
CA ALA A 132 0.76 -3.81 2.14
C ALA A 132 1.70 -3.76 3.35
N LEU A 133 2.92 -4.27 3.21
CA LEU A 133 3.92 -4.24 4.29
C LEU A 133 4.27 -2.81 4.71
N ALA A 134 4.44 -1.89 3.75
CA ALA A 134 4.67 -0.48 4.03
C ALA A 134 3.47 0.20 4.72
N ALA A 135 2.24 -0.12 4.29
CA ALA A 135 1.02 0.39 4.91
C ALA A 135 0.91 -0.06 6.37
N TYR A 136 1.22 -1.33 6.67
CA TYR A 136 1.23 -1.83 8.05
C TYR A 136 2.27 -1.09 8.91
N VAL A 137 3.53 -1.00 8.47
CA VAL A 137 4.56 -0.28 9.24
C VAL A 137 4.23 1.20 9.38
N THR A 138 3.62 1.82 8.37
CA THR A 138 3.14 3.20 8.43
C THR A 138 2.02 3.37 9.45
N SER A 139 1.11 2.39 9.58
CA SER A 139 0.02 2.45 10.56
C SER A 139 0.53 2.54 12.01
N LEU A 140 1.72 1.98 12.30
CA LEU A 140 2.40 2.10 13.59
C LEU A 140 2.89 3.53 13.91
N SER A 141 2.77 4.43 12.93
CA SER A 141 3.15 5.86 13.05
C SER A 141 1.95 6.80 12.93
N ASN A 142 0.71 6.29 12.90
CA ASN A 142 -0.48 7.12 12.75
C ASN A 142 -0.60 8.18 13.87
N GLY A 143 -0.94 9.40 13.49
CA GLY A 143 -1.08 10.54 14.42
C GLY A 143 0.25 11.17 14.87
N MET A 144 1.40 10.66 14.42
CA MET A 144 2.70 11.24 14.74
C MET A 144 3.10 12.33 13.76
N LYS A 145 3.89 13.29 14.24
CA LYS A 145 4.47 14.33 13.41
C LYS A 145 5.49 13.73 12.44
N ILE A 146 5.37 14.08 11.16
CA ILE A 146 6.39 13.75 10.15
C ILE A 146 7.68 14.51 10.49
N GLU A 147 8.76 13.78 10.68
CA GLU A 147 10.11 14.28 10.97
C GLU A 147 11.12 13.58 10.04
N MET A 148 10.96 13.78 8.73
CA MET A 148 11.78 13.19 7.68
C MET A 148 13.28 13.40 7.91
N GLY A 149 14.09 12.37 7.69
CA GLY A 149 15.54 12.43 7.85
C GLY A 149 16.01 12.31 9.31
N LYS A 150 15.10 12.31 10.29
CA LYS A 150 15.46 12.10 11.69
C LYS A 150 16.04 10.71 11.87
N ASP A 151 17.32 10.66 12.18
CA ASP A 151 17.92 9.45 12.71
C ASP A 151 17.29 9.20 14.08
N ILE A 152 16.72 8.01 14.23
CA ILE A 152 16.36 7.43 15.53
C ILE A 152 17.58 7.37 16.48
N HIS A 153 18.79 7.68 15.99
CA HIS A 153 20.02 7.88 16.76
C HIS A 153 20.15 9.30 17.36
N SER A 154 19.23 10.24 17.10
CA SER A 154 19.25 11.56 17.77
C SER A 154 18.71 11.53 19.21
N MET A 155 18.71 10.37 19.87
CA MET A 155 18.40 10.21 21.29
C MET A 155 19.49 9.43 22.04
N GLU A 156 20.75 9.56 21.61
CA GLU A 156 21.88 9.35 22.53
C GLU A 156 21.99 10.58 23.44
N LYS A 157 21.28 10.50 24.56
CA LYS A 157 21.83 10.94 25.85
C LYS A 157 22.02 9.71 26.71
#